data_AF-A0A2D7Z837-F1
#
_entry.id   AF-A0A2D7Z837-F1
#
_cell.length_a   1.000
_cell.length_b   1.000
_cell.length_c   1.000
_cell.angle_alpha   90.00
_cell.angle_beta   90.00
_cell.angle_gamma   90.00
#
_symmetry.space_group_name_H-M   'P 1'
#
loop_
_entity.id
_entity.type
_entity.pdbx_description
1 polymer ?
#
loop_
_entity_poly.entity_id
_entity_poly.type
_entity_poly.pdbx_seq_one_letter_code
_entity_poly.pdbx_strand_id
1 'polypeptide(L)'
;MSDGRMENDMSDLPFKNTYGLSQDQLQALDEAEEAMEAGRLNDAEGLFLAMLKEDEDCVPVLANLGHLHGRHFSEYDKAVEYYDRVLLLEPDNAWARDERRKYKRWLDSD
;
A
#
# COMPACT_ATOMS: atom_id res chain seq x y z
N MET A 1 29.64 -23.29 -6.15
CA MET A 1 29.07 -22.67 -4.94
C MET A 1 28.05 -21.69 -5.47
N SER A 2 26.78 -22.08 -5.34
CA SER A 2 25.66 -21.50 -6.06
C SER A 2 25.31 -20.15 -5.45
N ASP A 3 25.33 -19.12 -6.29
CA ASP A 3 24.89 -17.78 -5.95
C ASP A 3 23.36 -17.83 -5.79
N GLY A 4 22.90 -17.86 -4.55
CA GLY A 4 21.49 -17.86 -4.19
C GLY A 4 20.89 -16.47 -4.39
N ARG A 5 20.76 -16.05 -5.66
CA ARG A 5 19.78 -15.02 -6.02
C ARG A 5 18.42 -15.59 -5.60
N MET A 6 17.85 -15.02 -4.55
CA MET A 6 16.43 -15.18 -4.26
C MET A 6 15.69 -14.84 -5.54
N GLU A 7 15.03 -15.85 -6.09
CA GLU A 7 14.13 -15.72 -7.21
C GLU A 7 13.07 -14.69 -6.80
N ASN A 8 12.99 -13.62 -7.58
CA ASN A 8 12.05 -12.55 -7.41
C ASN A 8 10.65 -13.10 -7.69
N ASP A 9 10.00 -13.64 -6.66
CA ASP A 9 8.66 -14.26 -6.70
C ASP A 9 7.53 -13.20 -6.81
N MET A 10 7.83 -12.07 -7.45
CA MET A 10 6.88 -11.01 -7.85
C MET A 10 6.82 -10.82 -9.38
N SER A 11 7.43 -11.73 -10.16
CA SER A 11 7.58 -11.58 -11.61
C SER A 11 6.72 -12.52 -12.47
N ASP A 12 5.68 -13.15 -11.93
CA ASP A 12 4.82 -14.06 -12.73
C ASP A 12 3.30 -13.86 -12.56
N LEU A 13 2.89 -12.72 -12.01
CA LEU A 13 1.54 -12.20 -12.25
C LEU A 13 1.71 -10.84 -12.92
N PRO A 14 1.30 -10.66 -14.19
CA PRO A 14 1.19 -9.31 -14.71
C PRO A 14 0.22 -8.58 -13.79
N PHE A 15 0.72 -7.59 -13.04
CA PHE A 15 -0.13 -6.63 -12.37
C PHE A 15 -1.15 -6.17 -13.41
N LYS A 16 -2.41 -6.57 -13.21
CA LYS A 16 -3.47 -6.03 -14.04
C LYS A 16 -3.65 -4.64 -13.51
N ASN A 17 -3.18 -3.66 -14.29
CA ASN A 17 -3.48 -2.27 -14.06
C ASN A 17 -4.98 -2.02 -14.29
N THR A 18 -5.80 -2.53 -13.37
CA THR A 18 -7.25 -2.41 -13.35
C THR A 18 -7.69 -0.99 -13.05
N TYR A 19 -6.79 -0.18 -12.49
CA TYR A 19 -7.01 1.20 -12.10
C TYR A 19 -6.60 2.22 -13.18
N GLY A 20 -6.02 1.76 -14.30
CA GLY A 20 -5.65 2.63 -15.41
C GLY A 20 -4.49 3.59 -15.10
N LEU A 21 -3.60 3.23 -14.18
CA LEU A 21 -2.40 3.99 -13.84
C LEU A 21 -1.52 4.25 -15.06
N SER A 22 -0.93 5.45 -15.15
CA SER A 22 0.06 5.77 -16.19
C SER A 22 1.34 4.95 -15.98
N GLN A 23 2.21 4.92 -16.99
CA GLN A 23 3.52 4.28 -16.86
C GLN A 23 4.34 4.91 -15.71
N ASP A 24 4.28 6.23 -15.56
CA ASP A 24 5.00 6.96 -14.51
C ASP A 24 4.41 6.64 -13.12
N GLN A 25 3.08 6.49 -13.02
CA GLN A 25 2.42 6.09 -11.77
C GLN A 25 2.74 4.64 -11.39
N LEU A 26 2.80 3.73 -12.36
CA LEU A 26 3.23 2.35 -12.11
C LEU A 26 4.68 2.30 -11.61
N GLN A 27 5.57 3.05 -12.25
CA GLN A 27 6.97 3.13 -11.85
C GLN A 27 7.12 3.72 -10.43
N ALA A 28 6.37 4.78 -10.11
CA ALA A 28 6.39 5.38 -8.78
C ALA A 28 5.82 4.43 -7.70
N LEU A 29 4.80 3.63 -8.04
CA LEU A 29 4.24 2.60 -7.17
C LEU A 29 5.29 1.52 -6.85
N ASP A 30 5.94 0.98 -7.90
CA ASP A 30 7.00 -0.01 -7.76
C ASP A 30 8.17 0.52 -6.90
N GLU A 31 8.62 1.75 -7.15
CA GLU A 31 9.70 2.39 -6.37
C GLU A 31 9.33 2.57 -4.89
N ALA A 32 8.07 2.88 -4.60
CA ALA A 32 7.59 3.04 -3.23
C ALA A 32 7.50 1.68 -2.51
N GLU A 33 7.04 0.63 -3.20
CA GLU A 33 7.01 -0.73 -2.68
C GLU A 33 8.43 -1.26 -2.42
N GLU A 34 9.36 -1.08 -3.35
CA GLU A 34 10.78 -1.40 -3.16
C GLU A 34 11.39 -0.65 -1.98
N ALA A 35 11.02 0.62 -1.79
CA ALA A 35 11.47 1.40 -0.64
C ALA A 35 10.93 0.83 0.68
N MET A 36 9.69 0.34 0.72
CA MET A 36 9.15 -0.36 1.90
C MET A 36 9.92 -1.65 2.20
N GLU A 37 10.18 -2.47 1.17
CA GLU A 37 10.94 -3.72 1.31
C GLU A 37 12.37 -3.48 1.80
N ALA A 38 12.99 -2.39 1.34
CA ALA A 38 14.30 -1.95 1.79
C ALA A 38 14.29 -1.32 3.20
N GLY A 39 13.14 -1.20 3.86
CA GLY A 39 12.99 -0.56 5.17
C GLY A 39 13.12 0.97 5.13
N ARG A 40 13.15 1.58 3.95
CA ARG A 40 13.17 3.04 3.74
C ARG A 40 11.76 3.60 3.80
N LEU A 41 11.13 3.45 4.97
CA LEU A 41 9.70 3.69 5.16
C LEU A 41 9.28 5.14 4.89
N ASN A 42 10.10 6.12 5.28
CA ASN A 42 9.80 7.53 5.03
C ASN A 42 9.93 7.90 3.54
N ASP A 43 10.82 7.23 2.80
CA ASP A 43 10.95 7.43 1.34
C ASP A 43 9.69 6.89 0.65
N ALA A 44 9.25 5.69 1.04
CA ALA A 44 8.02 5.09 0.54
C ALA A 44 6.79 5.96 0.83
N GLU A 45 6.66 6.45 2.07
CA GLU A 45 5.57 7.37 2.45
C GLU A 45 5.60 8.63 1.56
N GLY A 46 6.78 9.21 1.34
CA GLY A 46 6.93 10.38 0.49
C GLY A 46 6.49 10.16 -0.95
N LEU A 47 6.82 9.00 -1.53
CA LEU A 47 6.41 8.61 -2.88
C LEU A 47 4.89 8.41 -2.96
N PHE A 48 4.30 7.64 -2.03
CA PHE A 48 2.85 7.45 -2.00
C PHE A 48 2.09 8.76 -1.80
N LEU A 49 2.55 9.64 -0.90
CA LEU A 49 1.92 10.95 -0.70
C LEU A 49 2.08 11.86 -1.92
N ALA A 50 3.15 11.71 -2.71
CA ALA A 50 3.30 12.42 -3.98
C ALA A 50 2.28 11.91 -5.01
N MET A 51 2.15 10.59 -5.17
CA MET A 51 1.15 10.00 -6.05
C MET A 51 -0.28 10.37 -5.65
N LEU A 52 -0.58 10.38 -4.35
CA LEU A 52 -1.89 10.73 -3.82
C LEU A 52 -2.25 12.21 -4.06
N LYS A 53 -1.26 13.10 -4.23
CA LYS A 53 -1.52 14.50 -4.62
C LYS A 53 -1.91 14.65 -6.09
N GLU A 54 -1.48 13.72 -6.93
CA GLU A 54 -1.85 13.70 -8.35
C GLU A 54 -3.24 13.09 -8.55
N ASP A 55 -3.54 12.04 -7.79
CA ASP A 55 -4.84 11.38 -7.76
C ASP A 55 -5.20 11.00 -6.31
N GLU A 56 -6.06 11.82 -5.71
CA GLU A 56 -6.51 11.64 -4.33
C GLU A 56 -7.32 10.35 -4.12
N ASP A 57 -7.90 9.79 -5.17
CA ASP A 57 -8.74 8.59 -5.11
C ASP A 57 -8.03 7.35 -5.67
N CYS A 58 -6.70 7.40 -5.81
CA CYS A 58 -5.90 6.26 -6.26
C CYS A 58 -5.93 5.11 -5.25
N VAL A 59 -6.82 4.14 -5.48
CA VAL A 59 -7.05 2.99 -4.60
C VAL A 59 -5.78 2.21 -4.25
N PRO A 60 -4.88 1.86 -5.20
CA PRO A 60 -3.61 1.19 -4.88
C PRO A 60 -2.74 1.98 -3.90
N VAL A 61 -2.64 3.30 -4.08
CA VAL A 61 -1.83 4.18 -3.23
C VAL A 61 -2.45 4.29 -1.83
N LEU A 62 -3.77 4.44 -1.75
CA LEU A 62 -4.49 4.45 -0.47
C LEU A 62 -4.32 3.12 0.29
N ALA A 63 -4.41 2.00 -0.41
CA ALA A 63 -4.19 0.66 0.14
C ALA A 63 -2.77 0.49 0.70
N ASN A 64 -1.76 0.94 -0.05
CA ASN A 64 -0.36 0.87 0.36
C ASN A 64 -0.03 1.83 1.51
N LEU A 65 -0.58 3.04 1.54
CA LEU A 65 -0.47 3.94 2.70
C LEU A 65 -1.10 3.31 3.95
N GLY A 66 -2.29 2.74 3.83
CA GLY A 66 -2.93 2.02 4.94
C GLY A 66 -2.05 0.89 5.47
N HIS A 67 -1.43 0.13 4.58
CA HIS A 67 -0.50 -0.93 4.95
C HIS A 67 0.75 -0.39 5.65
N LEU A 68 1.38 0.64 5.08
CA LEU A 68 2.59 1.27 5.60
C LEU A 68 2.36 1.80 7.03
N HIS A 69 1.34 2.62 7.23
CA HIS A 69 1.03 3.20 8.54
C HIS A 69 0.68 2.14 9.57
N GLY A 70 -0.14 1.15 9.20
CA GLY A 70 -0.60 0.14 10.14
C GLY A 70 0.47 -0.88 10.49
N ARG A 71 1.21 -1.38 9.49
CA ARG A 71 2.17 -2.47 9.69
C ARG A 71 3.54 -1.97 10.15
N HIS A 72 4.00 -0.84 9.64
CA HIS A 72 5.38 -0.40 9.85
C HIS A 72 5.49 0.75 10.87
N PHE A 73 4.56 1.70 10.86
CA PHE A 73 4.57 2.81 11.83
C PHE A 73 3.75 2.56 13.09
N SER A 74 2.88 1.54 13.08
CA SER A 74 1.89 1.29 14.14
C SER A 74 0.94 2.46 14.38
N GLU A 75 0.75 3.31 13.36
CA GLU A 75 -0.22 4.41 13.35
C GLU A 75 -1.57 3.85 12.90
N TYR A 76 -2.21 3.08 13.79
CA TYR A 76 -3.41 2.31 13.48
C TYR A 76 -4.61 3.21 13.14
N ASP A 77 -4.68 4.41 13.70
CA ASP A 77 -5.68 5.43 13.40
C ASP A 77 -5.60 5.85 11.93
N LYS A 78 -4.41 6.27 11.45
CA LYS A 78 -4.20 6.62 10.05
C LYS A 78 -4.43 5.44 9.11
N ALA A 79 -3.97 4.25 9.50
CA ALA A 79 -4.21 3.03 8.72
C ALA A 79 -5.71 2.81 8.49
N VAL A 80 -6.52 2.93 9.54
CA VAL A 80 -7.98 2.81 9.45
C VAL A 80 -8.58 3.89 8.55
N GLU A 81 -8.11 5.14 8.64
CA GLU A 81 -8.58 6.23 7.76
C GLU A 81 -8.32 5.94 6.28
N TYR A 82 -7.13 5.47 5.92
CA TYR A 82 -6.82 5.12 4.53
C TYR A 82 -7.68 3.96 4.03
N TYR A 83 -7.86 2.90 4.83
CA TYR A 83 -8.75 1.81 4.44
C TYR A 83 -10.22 2.21 4.38
N ASP A 84 -10.66 3.17 5.21
CA ASP A 84 -12.00 3.76 5.10
C ASP A 84 -12.19 4.46 3.76
N ARG A 85 -11.17 5.17 3.26
CA ARG A 85 -11.20 5.77 1.92
C ARG A 85 -11.22 4.73 0.81
N VAL A 86 -10.43 3.66 0.91
CA VAL A 86 -10.50 2.54 -0.05
C VAL A 86 -11.91 1.95 -0.09
N LEU A 87 -12.54 1.72 1.06
CA LEU A 87 -13.89 1.14 1.15
C LEU A 87 -15.00 2.11 0.71
N LEU A 88 -14.74 3.42 0.69
CA LEU A 88 -15.65 4.41 0.11
C LEU A 88 -15.69 4.28 -1.43
N LEU A 89 -14.53 4.04 -2.04
CA LEU A 89 -14.36 3.89 -3.49
C LEU A 89 -14.74 2.49 -3.97
N GLU A 90 -14.35 1.48 -3.19
CA GLU A 90 -14.58 0.05 -3.46
C GLU A 90 -15.21 -0.64 -2.25
N PRO A 91 -16.54 -0.51 -2.07
CA PRO A 91 -17.24 -1.08 -0.92
C PRO A 91 -17.13 -2.61 -0.82
N ASP A 92 -16.81 -3.30 -1.91
CA ASP A 92 -16.63 -4.74 -2.01
C ASP A 92 -15.19 -5.22 -1.78
N ASN A 93 -14.20 -4.30 -1.66
CA ASN A 93 -12.80 -4.63 -1.41
C ASN A 93 -12.62 -5.39 -0.09
N ALA A 94 -12.56 -6.73 -0.20
CA ALA A 94 -12.53 -7.61 0.96
C ALA A 94 -11.24 -7.45 1.78
N TRP A 95 -10.13 -7.22 1.10
CA TRP A 95 -8.83 -7.05 1.73
C TRP A 95 -8.78 -5.77 2.59
N ALA A 96 -9.21 -4.63 2.04
CA ALA A 96 -9.28 -3.37 2.80
C ALA A 96 -10.22 -3.49 4.02
N ARG A 97 -11.34 -4.21 3.87
CA ARG A 97 -12.27 -4.47 4.99
C ARG A 97 -11.62 -5.27 6.11
N ASP A 98 -10.86 -6.29 5.77
CA ASP A 98 -10.18 -7.15 6.75
C ASP A 98 -9.03 -6.43 7.45
N GLU A 99 -8.17 -5.72 6.71
CA GLU A 99 -7.08 -4.93 7.29
C GLU A 99 -7.62 -3.81 8.19
N ARG A 100 -8.64 -3.07 7.74
CA ARG A 100 -9.30 -2.07 8.58
C ARG A 100 -9.83 -2.65 9.89
N ARG A 101 -10.55 -3.78 9.82
CA ARG A 101 -11.12 -4.44 11.00
C ARG A 101 -10.02 -4.88 11.97
N LYS A 102 -8.90 -5.38 11.46
CA LYS A 102 -7.73 -5.75 12.26
C LYS A 102 -7.16 -4.54 13.01
N TYR A 103 -6.89 -3.43 12.33
CA TYR A 103 -6.34 -2.23 12.98
C TYR A 103 -7.32 -1.57 13.95
N LYS A 104 -8.62 -1.54 13.65
CA LYS A 104 -9.65 -1.10 14.62
C LYS A 104 -9.60 -1.87 15.93
N ARG A 105 -9.45 -3.19 15.85
CA ARG A 105 -9.35 -4.02 17.06
C ARG A 105 -8.13 -3.65 17.91
N TRP A 106 -7.01 -3.30 17.29
CA TRP A 106 -5.81 -2.87 18.01
C TRP A 106 -6.00 -1.50 18.67
N LEU A 107 -6.65 -0.54 17.99
CA LEU A 107 -7.04 0.74 18.59
C LEU A 107 -7.97 0.58 19.79
N ASP A 108 -8.95 -0.34 19.71
CA ASP A 108 -9.90 -0.59 20.80
C ASP A 108 -9.27 -1.37 21.98
N SER A 109 -8.05 -1.89 21.81
CA SER A 109 -7.35 -2.71 22.82
C SER A 109 -6.29 -1.93 23.62
N ASP A 110 -6.06 -0.65 23.30
CA ASP A 110 -5.21 0.30 24.03
C ASP A 110 -6.07 1.20 24.96
#